data_AF-A0A1W9QKQ4-F1
#
_entry.id   AF-A0A1W9QKQ4-F1
#
_cell.length_a   1.000
_cell.length_b   1.000
_cell.length_c   1.000
_cell.angle_alpha   90.00
_cell.angle_beta   90.00
_cell.angle_gamma   90.00
#
_symmetry.space_group_name_H-M   'P 1'
#
loop_
_entity.id
_entity.type
_entity.pdbx_description
1 polymer ?
#
loop_
_entity_poly.entity_id
_entity_poly.type
_entity_poly.pdbx_seq_one_letter_code
_entity_poly.pdbx_strand_id
1 'polypeptide(L)'
;MQFAEQFLYHIWDAQHLGENLHTVSGKPLQIMFQGMWNTDSGPDFKNAIIKIGNDVFRGDIEVHLRSYDWINHKHNENKNYNEVILHAVFHHSGSSEFTISENGKKIEIIQLKNYLDKSVSKLLVQYKNKKFKEKDKHCEFFGGLSSPATELIFAKFGKERLEKKIKRFAAELFFTDFDQLLYQGVLEALGYSKNKFQMLQLALHFPVSQLKEFRQNGMNKEELISTIFSKYFLFLRIVLISRNSA
;
A
#
# COMPACT_ATOMS: atom_id res chain seq x y z
N MET A 1 -25.44 -3.11 9.40
CA MET A 1 -24.57 -3.96 8.57
C MET A 1 -23.20 -3.89 9.21
N GLN A 2 -22.69 -4.99 9.75
CA GLN A 2 -21.33 -5.04 10.28
C GLN A 2 -20.52 -5.90 9.31
N PHE A 3 -20.10 -5.27 8.21
CA PHE A 3 -19.06 -5.84 7.36
C PHE A 3 -17.71 -5.53 8.03
N ALA A 4 -16.78 -6.47 8.04
CA ALA A 4 -15.45 -6.20 8.58
C ALA A 4 -14.63 -5.37 7.58
N GLU A 5 -13.83 -4.43 8.08
CA GLU A 5 -12.92 -3.60 7.27
C GLU A 5 -11.97 -4.42 6.41
N GLN A 6 -11.64 -5.64 6.87
CA GLN A 6 -10.83 -6.60 6.11
C GLN A 6 -11.38 -6.91 4.71
N PHE A 7 -12.70 -6.85 4.51
CA PHE A 7 -13.28 -7.04 3.18
C PHE A 7 -12.99 -5.85 2.26
N LEU A 8 -12.93 -4.63 2.79
CA LEU A 8 -12.56 -3.44 2.02
C LEU A 8 -11.09 -3.48 1.60
N TYR A 9 -10.21 -4.02 2.45
CA TYR A 9 -8.81 -4.24 2.08
C TYR A 9 -8.71 -5.14 0.85
N HIS A 10 -9.53 -6.20 0.77
CA HIS A 10 -9.57 -7.07 -0.40
C HIS A 10 -10.11 -6.35 -1.65
N ILE A 11 -11.20 -5.59 -1.52
CA ILE A 11 -11.75 -4.79 -2.63
C ILE A 11 -10.67 -3.85 -3.18
N TRP A 12 -9.95 -3.17 -2.29
CA TRP A 12 -8.87 -2.26 -2.64
C TRP A 12 -7.68 -3.02 -3.25
N ASP A 13 -7.10 -4.00 -2.59
CA ASP A 13 -5.89 -4.70 -3.08
C ASP A 13 -6.12 -5.43 -4.41
N ALA A 14 -7.29 -6.05 -4.57
CA ALA A 14 -7.66 -6.76 -5.79
C ALA A 14 -8.16 -5.81 -6.89
N GLN A 15 -8.33 -4.53 -6.58
CA GLN A 15 -8.86 -3.52 -7.50
C GLN A 15 -10.21 -3.94 -8.10
N HIS A 16 -11.10 -4.48 -7.27
CA HIS A 16 -12.48 -4.82 -7.66
C HIS A 16 -13.39 -3.58 -7.70
N LEU A 17 -12.92 -2.59 -8.45
CA LEU A 17 -13.53 -1.30 -8.63
C LEU A 17 -13.83 -1.09 -10.12
N GLY A 18 -14.96 -0.47 -10.40
CA GLY A 18 -15.36 -0.08 -11.74
C GLY A 18 -14.50 1.07 -12.28
N GLU A 19 -14.91 1.57 -13.44
CA GLU A 19 -14.20 2.64 -14.14
C GLU A 19 -14.64 4.04 -13.69
N ASN A 20 -13.91 5.07 -14.12
CA ASN A 20 -14.23 6.48 -13.88
C ASN A 20 -14.40 6.83 -12.41
N LEU A 21 -13.43 6.43 -11.57
CA LEU A 21 -13.43 6.75 -10.15
C LEU A 21 -13.34 8.28 -9.96
N HIS A 22 -14.12 8.80 -9.02
CA HIS A 22 -14.04 10.19 -8.59
C HIS A 22 -14.02 10.27 -7.06
N THR A 23 -13.29 11.25 -6.53
CA THR A 23 -13.32 11.60 -5.12
C THR A 23 -14.65 12.26 -4.73
N VAL A 24 -14.91 12.39 -3.44
CA VAL A 24 -16.10 13.08 -2.92
C VAL A 24 -16.15 14.55 -3.36
N SER A 25 -14.99 15.21 -3.49
CA SER A 25 -14.89 16.57 -4.03
C SER A 25 -15.11 16.65 -5.56
N GLY A 26 -15.36 15.51 -6.21
CA GLY A 26 -15.64 15.44 -7.65
C GLY A 26 -14.40 15.35 -8.55
N LYS A 27 -13.19 15.20 -8.00
CA LYS A 27 -11.98 15.08 -8.82
C LYS A 27 -11.85 13.67 -9.41
N PRO A 28 -11.46 13.54 -10.69
CA PRO A 28 -11.12 12.25 -11.27
C PRO A 28 -10.00 11.57 -10.48
N LEU A 29 -10.13 10.28 -10.23
CA LEU A 29 -9.17 9.44 -9.52
C LEU A 29 -8.75 8.27 -10.41
N GLN A 30 -7.45 8.05 -10.53
CA GLN A 30 -6.89 6.88 -11.19
C GLN A 30 -5.91 6.19 -10.25
N ILE A 31 -6.11 4.89 -10.03
CA ILE A 31 -5.20 4.08 -9.23
C ILE A 31 -4.14 3.49 -10.18
N MET A 32 -2.93 4.02 -10.15
CA MET A 32 -1.81 3.50 -10.96
C MET A 32 -1.15 2.31 -10.25
N PHE A 33 -0.99 2.41 -8.94
CA PHE A 33 -0.59 1.33 -8.05
C PHE A 33 -1.30 1.50 -6.70
N GLN A 34 -1.99 0.47 -6.25
CA GLN A 34 -2.85 0.51 -5.05
C GLN A 34 -2.09 0.56 -3.72
N GLY A 35 -0.77 0.42 -3.76
CA GLY A 35 0.09 0.33 -2.59
C GLY A 35 0.36 -1.12 -2.16
N MET A 36 1.27 -1.27 -1.21
CA MET A 36 1.59 -2.54 -0.58
C MET A 36 0.79 -2.68 0.71
N TRP A 37 0.08 -3.79 0.86
CA TRP A 37 -0.63 -4.08 2.10
C TRP A 37 0.34 -4.07 3.29
N ASN A 38 0.01 -3.26 4.29
CA ASN A 38 0.71 -3.14 5.55
C ASN A 38 0.07 -4.06 6.59
N THR A 39 0.88 -4.91 7.22
CA THR A 39 0.44 -5.76 8.36
C THR A 39 0.95 -5.25 9.71
N ASP A 40 1.73 -4.18 9.69
CA ASP A 40 2.25 -3.51 10.88
C ASP A 40 1.38 -2.28 11.21
N SER A 41 1.78 -1.49 12.21
CA SER A 41 1.07 -0.26 12.58
C SER A 41 1.11 0.83 11.50
N GLY A 42 0.13 1.72 11.55
CA GLY A 42 -0.03 2.85 10.61
C GLY A 42 -0.99 2.51 9.47
N PRO A 43 -0.94 3.30 8.38
CA PRO A 43 -1.85 3.16 7.25
C PRO A 43 -1.95 1.75 6.66
N ASP A 44 -3.14 1.38 6.18
CA ASP A 44 -3.45 0.05 5.63
C ASP A 44 -2.61 -0.32 4.38
N PHE A 45 -2.33 0.65 3.51
CA PHE A 45 -1.49 0.45 2.33
C PHE A 45 -0.39 1.50 2.24
N LYS A 46 0.83 1.05 1.99
CA LYS A 46 2.03 1.89 1.88
C LYS A 46 2.45 2.10 0.43
N ASN A 47 2.96 3.30 0.11
CA ASN A 47 3.53 3.63 -1.21
C ASN A 47 2.58 3.34 -2.39
N ALA A 48 1.30 3.69 -2.24
CA ALA A 48 0.41 3.79 -3.37
C ALA A 48 0.83 4.93 -4.31
N ILE A 49 0.49 4.77 -5.58
CA ILE A 49 0.66 5.79 -6.61
C ILE A 49 -0.70 5.99 -7.27
N ILE A 50 -1.26 7.18 -7.12
CA ILE A 50 -2.58 7.53 -7.64
C ILE A 50 -2.50 8.88 -8.32
N LYS A 51 -3.38 9.10 -9.30
CA LYS A 51 -3.59 10.41 -9.91
C LYS A 51 -4.92 10.97 -9.43
N ILE A 52 -4.92 12.18 -8.89
CA ILE A 52 -6.13 12.90 -8.49
C ILE A 52 -6.19 14.21 -9.27
N GLY A 53 -7.22 14.39 -10.09
CA GLY A 53 -7.26 15.47 -11.07
C GLY A 53 -6.11 15.33 -12.08
N ASN A 54 -5.20 16.29 -12.09
CA ASN A 54 -4.05 16.31 -13.00
C ASN A 54 -2.75 15.86 -12.34
N ASP A 55 -2.70 15.80 -11.01
CA ASP A 55 -1.49 15.57 -10.25
C ASP A 55 -1.33 14.10 -9.87
N VAL A 56 -0.10 13.60 -9.92
CA VAL A 56 0.26 12.24 -9.51
C VAL A 56 0.88 12.30 -8.12
N PHE A 57 0.32 11.51 -7.21
CA PHE A 57 0.71 11.45 -5.81
C PHE A 57 1.31 10.08 -5.50
N ARG A 58 2.37 10.09 -4.67
CA ARG A 58 2.91 8.92 -4.00
C ARG A 58 2.70 9.10 -2.49
N GLY A 59 2.23 8.05 -1.82
CA GLY A 59 1.94 8.08 -0.39
C GLY A 59 1.14 6.87 0.06
N ASP A 60 0.43 7.01 1.17
CA ASP A 60 -0.27 5.91 1.82
C ASP A 60 -1.79 5.99 1.59
N ILE A 61 -2.48 4.86 1.74
CA ILE A 61 -3.95 4.76 1.68
C ILE A 61 -4.44 4.23 3.02
N GLU A 62 -5.47 4.87 3.55
CA GLU A 62 -6.21 4.40 4.71
C GLU A 62 -7.61 3.97 4.30
N VAL A 63 -8.10 2.85 4.84
CA VAL A 63 -9.36 2.23 4.47
C VAL A 63 -10.26 2.04 5.69
N HIS A 64 -11.45 2.64 5.66
CA HIS A 64 -12.44 2.50 6.72
C HIS A 64 -13.84 2.17 6.21
N LEU A 65 -14.72 1.71 7.11
CA LEU A 65 -16.15 1.64 6.78
C LEU A 65 -16.75 3.02 6.58
N ARG A 66 -16.42 3.97 7.44
CA ARG A 66 -16.97 5.34 7.42
C ARG A 66 -15.88 6.37 7.47
N SER A 67 -16.11 7.51 6.81
CA SER A 67 -15.15 8.61 6.84
C SER A 67 -14.92 9.23 8.23
N TYR A 68 -15.89 9.13 9.14
CA TYR A 68 -15.73 9.62 10.52
C TYR A 68 -14.82 8.70 11.36
N ASP A 69 -14.57 7.46 10.91
CA ASP A 69 -13.72 6.52 11.65
C ASP A 69 -12.26 7.00 11.72
N TRP A 70 -11.84 7.89 10.80
CA TRP A 70 -10.58 8.60 10.92
C TRP A 70 -10.42 9.34 12.26
N ILE A 71 -11.47 10.00 12.72
CA ILE A 71 -11.48 10.73 13.99
C ILE A 71 -11.64 9.76 15.16
N ASN A 72 -12.52 8.75 15.02
CA ASN A 72 -12.71 7.72 16.06
C ASN A 72 -11.41 6.99 16.39
N HIS A 73 -10.58 6.73 15.37
CA HIS A 73 -9.29 6.08 15.50
C HIS A 73 -8.15 7.06 15.84
N LYS A 74 -8.45 8.36 15.97
CA LYS A 74 -7.52 9.45 16.29
C LYS A 74 -6.39 9.60 15.27
N HIS A 75 -6.64 9.27 14.01
CA HIS A 75 -5.65 9.44 12.95
C HIS A 75 -5.37 10.92 12.65
N ASN A 76 -6.33 11.80 12.94
CA ASN A 76 -6.17 13.25 12.92
C ASN A 76 -5.22 13.80 14.00
N GLU A 77 -4.77 12.96 14.94
CA GLU A 77 -3.82 13.33 16.00
C GLU A 77 -2.51 12.51 15.88
N ASN A 78 -2.41 11.67 14.85
CA ASN A 78 -1.34 10.68 14.74
C ASN A 78 -0.47 10.93 13.51
N LYS A 79 0.78 11.32 13.76
CA LYS A 79 1.80 11.62 12.74
C LYS A 79 2.08 10.46 11.77
N ASN A 80 1.82 9.22 12.18
CA ASN A 80 2.03 8.05 11.31
C ASN A 80 1.11 8.02 10.08
N TYR A 81 0.08 8.87 10.05
CA TYR A 81 -0.88 8.99 8.95
C TYR A 81 -0.69 10.25 8.10
N ASN A 82 0.36 11.05 8.35
CA ASN A 82 0.62 12.28 7.58
C ASN A 82 0.97 12.01 6.10
N GLU A 83 1.47 10.81 5.80
CA GLU A 83 1.75 10.35 4.43
C GLU A 83 0.52 9.83 3.68
N VAL A 84 -0.65 9.76 4.33
CA VAL A 84 -1.89 9.35 3.65
C VAL A 84 -2.26 10.37 2.59
N ILE A 85 -2.50 9.88 1.37
CA ILE A 85 -2.88 10.69 0.20
C ILE A 85 -4.32 10.45 -0.24
N LEU A 86 -4.97 9.40 0.26
CA LEU A 86 -6.36 9.09 -0.02
C LEU A 86 -6.97 8.31 1.15
N HIS A 87 -8.17 8.69 1.52
CA HIS A 87 -8.99 7.96 2.49
C HIS A 87 -10.10 7.22 1.74
N ALA A 88 -9.96 5.90 1.63
CA ALA A 88 -10.92 5.06 0.92
C ALA A 88 -11.96 4.51 1.88
N VAL A 89 -13.21 4.91 1.72
CA VAL A 89 -14.28 4.56 2.67
C VAL A 89 -15.39 3.80 1.99
N PHE A 90 -16.01 2.84 2.69
CA PHE A 90 -17.21 2.20 2.14
C PHE A 90 -18.35 3.20 2.01
N HIS A 91 -18.59 4.01 3.05
CA HIS A 91 -19.63 5.03 3.04
C HIS A 91 -19.14 6.36 3.64
N HIS A 92 -19.31 7.43 2.88
CA HIS A 92 -19.17 8.79 3.35
C HIS A 92 -20.55 9.38 3.69
N SER A 93 -20.69 9.91 4.90
CA SER A 93 -21.93 10.54 5.39
C SER A 93 -21.71 11.91 6.02
N GLY A 94 -20.53 12.50 5.85
CA GLY A 94 -20.18 13.82 6.39
C GLY A 94 -20.51 14.94 5.42
N SER A 95 -20.50 16.18 5.91
CA SER A 95 -20.58 17.39 5.07
C SER A 95 -19.21 17.80 4.50
N SER A 96 -18.11 17.30 5.07
CA SER A 96 -16.75 17.60 4.61
C SER A 96 -16.34 16.67 3.47
N GLU A 97 -15.89 17.24 2.37
CA GLU A 97 -15.36 16.49 1.21
C GLU A 97 -13.98 15.86 1.48
N PHE A 98 -13.34 16.28 2.57
CA PHE A 98 -11.98 15.91 2.95
C PHE A 98 -11.92 15.39 4.38
N THR A 99 -10.92 14.55 4.62
CA THR A 99 -10.43 14.25 5.96
C THR A 99 -9.18 15.08 6.24
N ILE A 100 -8.95 15.46 7.51
CA ILE A 100 -7.82 16.30 7.91
C ILE A 100 -6.83 15.45 8.70
N SER A 101 -5.56 15.42 8.26
CA SER A 101 -4.46 14.79 9.00
C SER A 101 -3.99 15.65 10.17
N GLU A 102 -3.12 15.08 11.00
CA GLU A 102 -2.50 15.79 12.13
C GLU A 102 -1.74 17.05 11.71
N ASN A 103 -1.04 17.04 10.57
CA ASN A 103 -0.36 18.21 10.03
C ASN A 103 -1.26 19.19 9.25
N GLY A 104 -2.59 19.02 9.30
CA GLY A 104 -3.55 19.91 8.64
C GLY A 104 -3.72 19.69 7.14
N LYS A 105 -3.08 18.68 6.55
CA LYS A 105 -3.26 18.32 5.13
C LYS A 105 -4.69 17.82 4.91
N LYS A 106 -5.31 18.33 3.84
CA LYS A 106 -6.59 17.83 3.34
C LYS A 106 -6.36 16.56 2.52
N ILE A 107 -6.97 15.47 2.95
CA ILE A 107 -6.93 14.16 2.31
C ILE A 107 -8.27 13.95 1.59
N GLU A 108 -8.18 13.66 0.29
CA GLU A 108 -9.34 13.34 -0.54
C GLU A 108 -9.99 12.03 -0.08
N ILE A 109 -11.31 11.96 -0.21
CA ILE A 109 -12.08 10.77 0.16
C ILE A 109 -12.60 10.10 -1.12
N ILE A 110 -12.47 8.78 -1.25
CA ILE A 110 -13.23 7.99 -2.24
C ILE A 110 -14.30 7.18 -1.51
N GLN A 111 -15.54 7.25 -2.00
CA GLN A 111 -16.63 6.41 -1.53
C GLN A 111 -16.73 5.14 -2.38
N LEU A 112 -16.18 4.02 -1.89
CA LEU A 112 -16.05 2.76 -2.61
C LEU A 112 -17.40 2.16 -3.01
N LYS A 113 -18.47 2.31 -2.22
CA LYS A 113 -19.79 1.73 -2.55
C LYS A 113 -20.35 2.18 -3.90
N ASN A 114 -19.90 3.33 -4.41
CA ASN A 114 -20.34 3.87 -5.71
C ASN A 114 -19.65 3.18 -6.89
N TYR A 115 -18.53 2.52 -6.65
CA TYR A 115 -17.64 2.01 -7.69
C TYR A 115 -17.38 0.52 -7.55
N LEU A 116 -18.17 -0.22 -6.77
CA LEU A 116 -17.98 -1.66 -6.66
C LEU A 116 -18.31 -2.36 -7.98
N ASP A 117 -17.44 -3.26 -8.40
CA ASP A 117 -17.73 -4.11 -9.54
C ASP A 117 -19.04 -4.87 -9.38
N LYS A 118 -19.68 -5.19 -10.51
CA LYS A 118 -20.98 -5.89 -10.54
C LYS A 118 -20.94 -7.24 -9.80
N SER A 119 -19.82 -7.95 -9.89
CA SER A 119 -19.60 -9.22 -9.18
C SER A 119 -19.55 -9.02 -7.67
N VAL A 120 -18.77 -8.06 -7.18
CA VAL A 120 -18.65 -7.72 -5.75
C VAL A 120 -19.97 -7.19 -5.21
N SER A 121 -20.66 -6.34 -5.96
CA SER A 121 -21.98 -5.83 -5.60
C SER A 121 -22.99 -6.97 -5.41
N LYS A 122 -22.99 -7.97 -6.31
CA LYS A 122 -23.83 -9.17 -6.18
C LYS A 122 -23.44 -10.01 -4.96
N LEU A 123 -22.14 -10.21 -4.70
CA LEU A 123 -21.66 -10.94 -3.52
C LEU A 123 -22.10 -10.24 -2.23
N LEU A 124 -21.97 -8.92 -2.15
CA LEU A 124 -22.42 -8.14 -0.99
C LEU A 124 -23.91 -8.32 -0.71
N VAL A 125 -24.75 -8.36 -1.76
CA VAL A 125 -26.18 -8.62 -1.63
C VAL A 125 -26.45 -10.07 -1.21
N GLN A 126 -25.80 -11.03 -1.86
CA GLN A 126 -26.00 -12.46 -1.64
C GLN A 126 -25.56 -12.91 -0.23
N TYR A 127 -24.51 -12.29 0.31
CA TYR A 127 -23.94 -12.66 1.61
C TYR A 127 -24.35 -11.70 2.75
N LYS A 128 -25.22 -10.72 2.48
CA LYS A 128 -25.68 -9.68 3.43
C LYS A 128 -26.13 -10.20 4.80
N ASN A 129 -26.69 -11.43 4.83
CA ASN A 129 -27.27 -12.04 6.03
C ASN A 129 -26.61 -13.38 6.42
N LYS A 130 -25.52 -13.79 5.78
CA LYS A 130 -24.85 -15.05 6.13
C LYS A 130 -23.84 -14.79 7.24
N LYS A 131 -24.07 -15.38 8.41
CA LYS A 131 -23.03 -15.47 9.45
C LYS A 131 -21.91 -16.35 8.91
N PHE A 132 -20.74 -15.76 8.67
CA PHE A 132 -19.56 -16.53 8.31
C PHE A 132 -19.11 -17.28 9.57
N LYS A 133 -19.14 -18.62 9.52
CA LYS A 133 -18.47 -19.42 10.55
C LYS A 133 -16.99 -19.43 10.19
N GLU A 134 -16.15 -18.88 11.05
CA GLU A 134 -14.71 -19.15 11.00
C GLU A 134 -14.53 -20.67 11.02
N LYS A 135 -14.07 -21.23 9.91
CA LYS A 135 -13.58 -22.60 9.87
C LYS A 135 -12.12 -22.58 10.30
N ASP A 136 -11.69 -23.68 10.94
CA ASP A 136 -10.32 -23.87 11.43
C ASP A 136 -9.25 -23.44 10.43
N LYS A 137 -8.11 -22.98 10.98
CA LYS A 137 -6.96 -22.37 10.28
C LYS A 137 -6.20 -23.31 9.33
N HIS A 138 -6.70 -24.52 9.11
CA HIS A 138 -6.14 -25.44 8.13
C HIS A 138 -6.79 -25.18 6.76
N CYS A 139 -5.99 -24.60 5.87
CA CYS A 139 -6.34 -24.47 4.47
C CYS A 139 -6.27 -25.86 3.81
N GLU A 140 -7.36 -26.64 3.90
CA GLU A 140 -7.50 -27.92 3.19
C GLU A 140 -7.52 -27.76 1.66
N PHE A 141 -7.60 -26.51 1.17
CA PHE A 141 -7.75 -26.20 -0.26
C PHE A 141 -6.70 -26.88 -1.14
N PHE A 142 -5.46 -26.99 -0.68
CA PHE A 142 -4.39 -27.66 -1.43
C PHE A 142 -4.21 -29.15 -1.09
N GLY A 143 -4.79 -29.62 0.02
CA GLY A 143 -4.57 -30.99 0.51
C GLY A 143 -5.18 -32.09 -0.37
N GLY A 144 -6.11 -31.73 -1.26
CA GLY A 144 -6.82 -32.68 -2.14
C GLY A 144 -6.69 -32.40 -3.65
N LEU A 145 -5.84 -31.45 -4.07
CA LEU A 145 -5.68 -31.11 -5.48
C LEU A 145 -4.64 -32.00 -6.16
N SER A 146 -4.94 -32.48 -7.37
CA SER A 146 -3.96 -33.20 -8.20
C SER A 146 -2.79 -32.29 -8.59
N SER A 147 -1.61 -32.86 -8.88
CA SER A 147 -0.43 -32.07 -9.33
C SER A 147 -0.77 -31.10 -10.47
N PRO A 148 -1.50 -31.52 -11.54
CA PRO A 148 -1.83 -30.60 -12.63
C PRO A 148 -2.75 -29.45 -12.22
N ALA A 149 -3.72 -29.70 -11.34
CA ALA A 149 -4.61 -28.64 -10.85
C ALA A 149 -3.85 -27.62 -10.00
N THR A 150 -2.94 -28.11 -9.15
CA THR A 150 -2.06 -27.26 -8.33
C THR A 150 -1.12 -26.42 -9.19
N GLU A 151 -0.51 -27.00 -10.22
CA GLU A 151 0.35 -26.28 -11.17
C GLU A 151 -0.39 -25.15 -11.90
N LEU A 152 -1.61 -25.42 -12.38
CA LEU A 152 -2.44 -24.40 -13.03
C LEU A 152 -2.79 -23.26 -12.07
N ILE A 153 -3.12 -23.59 -10.82
CA ILE A 153 -3.43 -22.59 -9.78
C ILE A 153 -2.19 -21.75 -9.46
N PHE A 154 -1.03 -22.37 -9.28
CA PHE A 154 0.22 -21.65 -9.04
C PHE A 154 0.67 -20.82 -10.23
N ALA A 155 0.49 -21.30 -11.46
CA ALA A 155 0.77 -20.52 -12.67
C ALA A 155 -0.14 -19.27 -12.72
N LYS A 156 -1.43 -19.43 -12.43
CA LYS A 156 -2.39 -18.33 -12.35
C LYS A 156 -1.99 -17.29 -11.30
N PHE A 157 -1.80 -17.70 -10.05
CA PHE A 157 -1.42 -16.78 -8.96
C PHE A 157 -0.02 -16.19 -9.16
N GLY A 158 0.90 -16.95 -9.76
CA GLY A 158 2.23 -16.49 -10.16
C GLY A 158 2.15 -15.35 -11.18
N LYS A 159 1.27 -15.48 -12.17
CA LYS A 159 0.99 -14.44 -13.17
C LYS A 159 0.36 -13.21 -12.52
N GLU A 160 -0.66 -13.36 -11.68
CA GLU A 160 -1.29 -12.23 -10.98
C GLU A 160 -0.27 -11.45 -10.12
N ARG A 161 0.62 -12.17 -9.42
CA ARG A 161 1.71 -11.56 -8.66
C ARG A 161 2.71 -10.82 -9.55
N LEU A 162 3.03 -11.35 -10.73
CA LEU A 162 3.90 -10.68 -11.70
C LEU A 162 3.24 -9.40 -12.23
N GLU A 163 1.96 -9.45 -12.58
CA GLU A 163 1.20 -8.29 -13.06
C GLU A 163 1.14 -7.17 -12.01
N LYS A 164 0.95 -7.50 -10.74
CA LYS A 164 1.05 -6.53 -9.64
C LYS A 164 2.43 -5.86 -9.58
N LYS A 165 3.51 -6.61 -9.80
CA LYS A 165 4.88 -6.05 -9.85
C LYS A 165 5.07 -5.14 -11.06
N ILE A 166 4.57 -5.53 -12.23
CA ILE A 166 4.64 -4.73 -13.45
C ILE A 166 3.91 -3.40 -13.25
N LYS A 167 2.67 -3.42 -12.73
CA LYS A 167 1.89 -2.20 -12.43
C LYS A 167 2.65 -1.26 -11.50
N ARG A 168 3.18 -1.78 -10.39
CA ARG A 168 3.98 -1.00 -9.46
C ARG A 168 5.18 -0.35 -10.14
N PHE A 169 5.99 -1.12 -10.84
CA PHE A 169 7.19 -0.61 -11.50
C PHE A 169 6.86 0.39 -12.60
N ALA A 170 5.82 0.15 -13.40
CA ALA A 170 5.35 1.10 -14.39
C ALA A 170 4.91 2.43 -13.75
N ALA A 171 4.23 2.38 -12.60
CA ALA A 171 3.80 3.58 -11.87
C ALA A 171 5.00 4.32 -11.24
N GLU A 172 5.97 3.61 -10.66
CA GLU A 172 7.16 4.19 -10.03
C GLU A 172 8.09 4.90 -11.01
N LEU A 173 8.13 4.47 -12.29
CA LEU A 173 8.88 5.16 -13.35
C LEU A 173 8.45 6.62 -13.57
N PHE A 174 7.31 7.04 -13.01
CA PHE A 174 6.92 8.45 -13.00
C PHE A 174 7.84 9.31 -12.11
N PHE A 175 8.41 8.73 -11.05
CA PHE A 175 9.21 9.44 -10.05
C PHE A 175 10.71 9.12 -10.11
N THR A 176 11.11 8.10 -10.88
CA THR A 176 12.48 7.62 -10.88
C THR A 176 12.86 6.99 -12.22
N ASP A 177 14.16 6.78 -12.44
CA ASP A 177 14.67 6.11 -13.63
C ASP A 177 14.73 4.59 -13.47
N PHE A 178 15.01 3.90 -14.59
CA PHE A 178 15.08 2.45 -14.63
C PHE A 178 16.18 1.87 -13.73
N ASP A 179 17.36 2.50 -13.68
CA ASP A 179 18.50 2.02 -12.89
C ASP A 179 18.17 2.04 -11.40
N GLN A 180 17.59 3.14 -10.94
CA GLN A 180 17.18 3.33 -9.55
C GLN A 180 16.01 2.42 -9.19
N LEU A 181 15.06 2.21 -10.11
CA LEU A 181 13.95 1.29 -9.90
C LEU A 181 14.40 -0.18 -9.82
N LEU A 182 15.33 -0.58 -10.69
CA LEU A 182 15.92 -1.92 -10.67
C LEU A 182 16.68 -2.15 -9.36
N TYR A 183 17.48 -1.17 -8.93
CA TYR A 183 18.20 -1.20 -7.67
C TYR A 183 17.26 -1.38 -6.47
N GLN A 184 16.16 -0.61 -6.40
CA GLN A 184 15.11 -0.77 -5.39
C GLN A 184 14.52 -2.17 -5.41
N GLY A 185 14.17 -2.68 -6.61
CA GLY A 185 13.58 -4.02 -6.77
C GLY A 185 14.50 -5.15 -6.29
N VAL A 186 15.82 -5.03 -6.52
CA VAL A 186 16.82 -5.99 -6.05
C VAL A 186 16.94 -5.94 -4.53
N LEU A 187 17.12 -4.76 -3.95
CA LEU A 187 17.24 -4.57 -2.49
C LEU A 187 16.00 -5.07 -1.77
N GLU A 188 14.83 -4.69 -2.25
CA GLU A 188 13.56 -5.17 -1.72
C GLU A 188 13.44 -6.70 -1.76
N ALA A 189 13.87 -7.34 -2.84
CA ALA A 189 13.88 -8.80 -2.94
C ALA A 189 14.84 -9.45 -1.94
N LEU A 190 16.01 -8.85 -1.71
CA LEU A 190 16.98 -9.28 -0.70
C LEU A 190 16.47 -9.13 0.74
N GLY A 191 15.43 -8.32 0.95
CA GLY A 191 14.74 -8.22 2.24
C GLY A 191 13.89 -9.45 2.59
N TYR A 192 13.64 -10.35 1.63
CA TYR A 192 12.76 -11.52 1.79
C TYR A 192 11.40 -11.13 2.42
N SER A 193 10.75 -12.06 3.12
CA SER A 193 9.42 -11.82 3.72
C SER A 193 9.44 -10.84 4.90
N LYS A 194 10.57 -10.71 5.61
CA LYS A 194 10.64 -9.97 6.88
C LYS A 194 11.14 -8.54 6.75
N ASN A 195 12.00 -8.26 5.77
CA ASN A 195 12.69 -6.97 5.65
C ASN A 195 12.46 -6.28 4.30
N LYS A 196 11.43 -6.71 3.55
CA LYS A 196 11.11 -6.17 2.21
C LYS A 196 11.00 -4.64 2.22
N PHE A 197 10.17 -4.12 3.13
CA PHE A 197 9.93 -2.68 3.26
C PHE A 197 11.18 -1.94 3.71
N GLN A 198 11.89 -2.48 4.69
CA GLN A 198 13.12 -1.92 5.25
C GLN A 198 14.21 -1.80 4.19
N MET A 199 14.41 -2.83 3.38
CA MET A 199 15.38 -2.80 2.27
C MET A 199 14.95 -1.87 1.14
N LEU A 200 13.64 -1.76 0.86
CA LEU A 200 13.14 -0.74 -0.06
C LEU A 200 13.42 0.67 0.45
N GLN A 201 13.15 0.95 1.74
CA GLN A 201 13.46 2.23 2.36
C GLN A 201 14.96 2.52 2.28
N LEU A 202 15.81 1.52 2.51
CA LEU A 202 17.25 1.68 2.34
C LEU A 202 17.61 2.12 0.90
N ALA A 203 17.03 1.47 -0.10
CA ALA A 203 17.29 1.80 -1.50
C ALA A 203 16.78 3.20 -1.90
N LEU A 204 15.73 3.70 -1.25
CA LEU A 204 15.22 5.06 -1.44
C LEU A 204 16.12 6.11 -0.76
N HIS A 205 16.66 5.80 0.41
CA HIS A 205 17.56 6.71 1.15
C HIS A 205 18.98 6.78 0.57
N PHE A 206 19.40 5.73 -0.12
CA PHE A 206 20.69 5.67 -0.81
C PHE A 206 20.51 5.35 -2.29
N PRO A 207 20.16 6.35 -3.11
CA PRO A 207 20.01 6.14 -4.54
C PRO A 207 21.28 5.56 -5.17
N VAL A 208 21.09 4.73 -6.21
CA VAL A 208 22.17 4.07 -6.94
C VAL A 208 23.15 5.08 -7.55
N SER A 209 22.68 6.27 -7.92
CA SER A 209 23.52 7.37 -8.40
C SER A 209 24.52 7.81 -7.33
N GLN A 210 24.09 7.95 -6.08
CA GLN A 210 24.96 8.30 -4.96
C GLN A 210 25.99 7.20 -4.68
N LEU A 211 25.59 5.93 -4.78
CA LEU A 211 26.53 4.81 -4.63
C LEU A 211 27.58 4.77 -5.75
N LYS A 212 27.18 5.09 -6.98
CA LYS A 212 28.11 5.24 -8.13
C LYS A 212 29.08 6.40 -7.90
N GLU A 213 28.61 7.53 -7.39
CA GLU A 213 29.46 8.69 -7.06
C GLU A 213 30.50 8.36 -5.98
N PHE A 214 30.10 7.71 -4.89
CA PHE A 214 31.03 7.28 -3.84
C PHE A 214 32.12 6.34 -4.36
N ARG A 215 31.76 5.38 -5.24
CA ARG A 215 32.71 4.51 -5.93
C ARG A 215 33.69 5.30 -6.80
N GLN A 216 33.20 6.29 -7.55
CA GLN A 216 34.02 7.14 -8.42
C GLN A 216 34.99 8.00 -7.60
N ASN A 217 34.58 8.43 -6.41
CA ASN A 217 35.42 9.15 -5.45
C ASN A 217 36.40 8.25 -4.67
N GLY A 218 36.53 6.97 -5.07
CA GLY A 218 37.53 6.05 -4.54
C GLY A 218 37.11 5.25 -3.31
N MET A 219 35.85 5.35 -2.85
CA MET A 219 35.39 4.53 -1.73
C MET A 219 35.44 3.05 -2.08
N ASN A 220 36.10 2.29 -1.23
CA ASN A 220 36.13 0.84 -1.32
C ASN A 220 34.81 0.23 -0.81
N LYS A 221 34.67 -1.09 -0.95
CA LYS A 221 33.44 -1.81 -0.58
C LYS A 221 33.11 -1.66 0.91
N GLU A 222 34.10 -1.70 1.79
CA GLU A 222 33.90 -1.63 3.24
C GLU A 222 33.47 -0.23 3.67
N GLU A 223 34.04 0.81 3.07
CA GLU A 223 33.68 2.22 3.31
C GLU A 223 32.25 2.53 2.86
N LEU A 224 31.83 2.00 1.70
CA LEU A 224 30.46 2.10 1.21
C LEU A 224 29.48 1.43 2.17
N ILE A 225 29.80 0.20 2.58
CA ILE A 225 28.98 -0.56 3.53
C ILE A 225 28.88 0.19 4.86
N SER A 226 30.00 0.70 5.39
CA SER A 226 30.05 1.48 6.61
C SER A 226 29.23 2.77 6.51
N THR A 227 29.28 3.46 5.37
CA THR A 227 28.47 4.68 5.11
C THR A 227 26.98 4.34 5.08
N ILE A 228 26.60 3.24 4.44
CA ILE A 228 25.23 2.75 4.43
C ILE A 228 24.76 2.43 5.86
N PHE A 229 25.53 1.63 6.60
CA PHE A 229 25.16 1.20 7.94
C PHE A 229 25.15 2.35 8.96
N SER A 230 26.11 3.27 8.93
CA SER A 230 26.17 4.40 9.87
C SER A 230 24.96 5.32 9.73
N LYS A 231 24.58 5.67 8.51
CA LYS A 231 23.37 6.45 8.23
C LYS A 231 22.10 5.63 8.45
N TYR A 232 22.10 4.32 8.22
CA TYR A 232 20.97 3.44 8.52
C TYR A 232 20.76 3.23 10.03
N PHE A 233 21.82 3.19 10.84
CA PHE A 233 21.74 3.17 12.31
C PHE A 233 21.24 4.51 12.85
N LEU A 234 21.65 5.64 12.26
CA LEU A 234 21.06 6.95 12.53
C LEU A 234 19.57 6.97 12.13
N PHE A 235 19.21 6.36 11.01
CA PHE A 235 17.81 6.26 10.56
C PHE A 235 16.97 5.39 11.50
N LEU A 236 17.47 4.22 11.91
CA LEU A 236 16.83 3.38 12.92
C LEU A 236 16.76 4.08 14.28
N ARG A 237 17.77 4.84 14.71
CA ARG A 237 17.70 5.64 15.93
C ARG A 237 16.67 6.75 15.82
N ILE A 238 16.58 7.48 14.72
CA ILE A 238 15.58 8.55 14.53
C ILE A 238 14.18 7.95 14.50
N VAL A 239 13.97 6.83 13.80
CA VAL A 239 12.68 6.12 13.70
C VAL A 239 12.29 5.42 15.02
N LEU A 240 13.25 4.99 15.84
CA LEU A 240 12.98 4.38 17.16
C LEU A 240 12.87 5.42 18.28
N ILE A 241 13.60 6.54 18.22
CA ILE A 241 13.49 7.64 19.18
C ILE A 241 12.15 8.36 18.99
N SER A 242 11.65 8.50 17.76
CA SER A 242 10.29 9.00 17.52
C SER A 242 9.17 8.06 17.99
N ARG A 243 9.49 6.83 18.39
CA ARG A 243 8.54 5.83 18.92
C ARG A 243 8.54 5.72 20.46
N ASN A 244 9.55 6.26 21.15
CA ASN A 244 9.69 6.18 22.62
C ASN A 244 9.56 7.55 23.30
N SER A 245 9.04 8.56 22.61
CA SER A 245 8.80 9.91 23.13
C SER A 245 7.38 10.40 22.80
N ALA A 246 6.38 9.51 22.98
CA ALA A 246 4.96 9.83 22.94
C ALA A 246 4.17 8.76 23.71
#